data_AF-A0A7Y5B9D6-F1
#
_entry.id   AF-A0A7Y5B9D6-F1
#
_cell.length_a   1.000
_cell.length_b   1.000
_cell.length_c   1.000
_cell.angle_alpha   90.00
_cell.angle_beta   90.00
_cell.angle_gamma   90.00
#
_symmetry.space_group_name_H-M   'P 1'
#
loop_
_entity.id
_entity.type
_entity.pdbx_description
1 polymer ?
#
loop_
_entity_poly.entity_id
_entity_poly.type
_entity_poly.pdbx_seq_one_letter_code
_entity_poly.pdbx_strand_id
1 'polypeptide(L)'
;MRLILFFTAFIVFSCSARKFKPEFYPGPHEIVYKTKLDYFYNVPVILNDEKNMILVYPSKEDLKRGENFQYPIKLDDGWLLDTRGINKNVVFLKLTYEEYYKLEAIPAPDQLFDMIIDKNPLSQMCDCGNKKAFKDEVKQLNFLIKKGKVNEKCKNLL
;
A
#
# COMPACT_ATOMS: atom_id res chain seq x y z
N MET A 1 -42.78 16.67 53.21
CA MET A 1 -41.45 16.82 52.56
C MET A 1 -41.14 15.52 51.84
N ARG A 2 -41.39 15.43 50.52
CA ARG A 2 -41.13 14.23 49.70
C ARG A 2 -39.74 14.37 49.10
N LEU A 3 -38.81 13.51 49.52
CA LEU A 3 -37.46 13.41 48.99
C LEU A 3 -37.49 12.59 47.70
N ILE A 4 -37.27 13.24 46.55
CA ILE A 4 -37.16 12.59 45.24
C ILE A 4 -35.68 12.23 45.04
N LEU A 5 -35.39 10.92 45.04
CA LEU A 5 -34.09 10.35 44.69
C LEU A 5 -33.92 10.40 43.16
N PHE A 6 -33.00 11.22 42.67
CA PHE A 6 -32.56 11.18 41.28
C PHE A 6 -31.54 10.05 41.10
N PHE A 7 -31.98 8.95 40.47
CA PHE A 7 -31.09 7.92 39.94
C PHE A 7 -30.60 8.38 38.57
N THR A 8 -29.43 9.01 38.51
CA THR A 8 -28.75 9.31 37.24
C THR A 8 -28.04 8.05 36.76
N ALA A 9 -28.64 7.38 35.77
CA ALA A 9 -28.01 6.26 35.09
C ALA A 9 -26.83 6.77 34.23
N PHE A 10 -25.60 6.57 34.71
CA PHE A 10 -24.40 6.72 33.91
C PHE A 10 -24.33 5.57 32.90
N ILE A 11 -24.78 5.80 31.67
CA ILE A 11 -24.57 4.87 30.55
C ILE A 11 -23.10 4.98 30.14
N VAL A 12 -22.28 4.06 30.66
CA VAL A 12 -20.89 3.91 30.24
C VAL A 12 -20.90 3.28 28.84
N PHE A 13 -20.80 4.10 27.80
CA PHE A 13 -20.50 3.62 26.45
C PHE A 13 -19.08 3.06 26.44
N SER A 14 -18.95 1.76 26.76
CA SER A 14 -17.74 1.00 26.49
C SER A 14 -17.57 0.90 24.98
N CYS A 15 -16.80 1.83 24.41
CA CYS A 15 -16.37 1.78 23.03
C CYS A 15 -15.32 0.65 22.92
N SER A 16 -15.78 -0.59 22.86
CA SER A 16 -14.94 -1.72 22.47
C SER A 16 -14.59 -1.49 21.00
N ALA A 17 -13.42 -0.91 20.74
CA ALA A 17 -12.88 -0.78 19.40
C ALA A 17 -12.85 -2.19 18.78
N ARG A 18 -13.84 -2.50 17.93
CA ARG A 18 -13.90 -3.78 17.23
C ARG A 18 -12.56 -4.00 16.55
N LYS A 19 -11.87 -5.07 16.93
CA LYS A 19 -10.60 -5.46 16.32
C LYS A 19 -10.86 -5.67 14.83
N PHE A 20 -10.13 -4.95 13.98
CA PHE A 20 -10.28 -5.06 12.53
C PHE A 20 -9.94 -6.47 12.05
N LYS A 21 -10.71 -6.97 11.07
CA LYS A 21 -10.48 -8.23 10.40
C LYS A 21 -10.62 -8.00 8.88
N PRO A 22 -9.60 -8.32 8.07
CA PRO A 22 -9.72 -8.36 6.62
C PRO A 22 -10.92 -9.17 6.13
N GLU A 23 -11.56 -8.68 5.08
CA GLU A 23 -12.63 -9.39 4.37
C GLU A 23 -12.24 -9.58 2.90
N PHE A 24 -12.54 -10.75 2.34
CA PHE A 24 -12.10 -11.11 0.99
C PHE A 24 -13.31 -11.37 0.11
N TYR A 25 -13.71 -10.35 -0.63
CA TYR A 25 -14.80 -10.41 -1.61
C TYR A 25 -14.44 -9.52 -2.82
N PRO A 26 -15.07 -9.73 -3.98
CA PRO A 26 -14.72 -9.01 -5.20
C PRO A 26 -14.70 -7.48 -5.05
N GLY A 27 -13.68 -6.84 -5.61
CA GLY A 27 -13.49 -5.39 -5.61
C GLY A 27 -12.01 -5.00 -5.51
N PRO A 28 -11.69 -3.71 -5.28
CA PRO A 28 -10.33 -3.28 -5.04
C PRO A 28 -9.85 -3.78 -3.67
N HIS A 29 -8.63 -4.31 -3.62
CA HIS A 29 -8.01 -4.83 -2.41
C HIS A 29 -6.89 -3.90 -1.92
N GLU A 30 -6.65 -3.89 -0.61
CA GLU A 30 -5.51 -3.19 -0.01
C GLU A 30 -4.28 -4.09 -0.05
N ILE A 31 -3.29 -3.69 -0.82
CA ILE A 31 -2.01 -4.38 -0.95
C ILE A 31 -0.97 -3.70 -0.07
N VAL A 32 -0.32 -4.48 0.80
CA VAL A 32 0.82 -4.01 1.60
C VAL A 32 2.08 -4.79 1.22
N TYR A 33 3.23 -4.14 1.25
CA TYR A 33 4.48 -4.75 0.84
C TYR A 33 5.68 -4.19 1.60
N LYS A 34 6.78 -4.93 1.50
CA LYS A 34 8.12 -4.50 1.93
C LYS A 34 9.10 -4.73 0.80
N THR A 35 10.12 -3.89 0.78
CA THR A 35 11.23 -3.97 -0.16
C THR A 35 12.51 -4.35 0.56
N LYS A 36 13.52 -4.81 -0.19
CA LYS A 36 14.86 -5.17 0.34
C LYS A 36 15.70 -3.94 0.66
N LEU A 37 15.51 -2.86 -0.10
CA LEU A 37 16.12 -1.54 0.08
C LEU A 37 15.02 -0.47 0.02
N ASP A 38 15.37 0.78 0.31
CA ASP A 38 14.42 1.89 0.18
C ASP A 38 14.26 2.29 -1.30
N TYR A 39 13.07 2.05 -1.84
CA TYR A 39 12.65 2.46 -3.18
C TYR A 39 11.44 3.40 -3.14
N PHE A 40 11.17 4.03 -1.98
CA PHE A 40 9.93 4.77 -1.72
C PHE A 40 9.62 5.86 -2.76
N TYR A 41 10.67 6.53 -3.25
CA TYR A 41 10.58 7.60 -4.23
C TYR A 41 10.78 7.12 -5.67
N ASN A 42 11.11 5.86 -5.90
CA ASN A 42 11.47 5.33 -7.21
C ASN A 42 10.25 4.86 -8.00
N VAL A 43 10.25 5.11 -9.29
CA VAL A 43 9.10 4.77 -10.15
C VAL A 43 8.92 3.25 -10.24
N PRO A 44 7.74 2.71 -9.88
CA PRO A 44 7.44 1.30 -10.06
C PRO A 44 7.05 1.01 -11.52
N VAL A 45 7.57 -0.10 -12.05
CA VAL A 45 7.16 -0.71 -13.32
C VAL A 45 6.92 -2.20 -13.12
N ILE A 46 6.14 -2.83 -14.00
CA ILE A 46 5.77 -4.23 -13.89
C ILE A 46 6.45 -5.01 -15.01
N LEU A 47 7.18 -6.06 -14.63
CA LEU A 47 7.74 -7.00 -15.59
C LEU A 47 6.74 -8.11 -15.96
N ASN A 48 6.99 -8.78 -17.08
CA ASN A 48 6.39 -10.09 -17.33
C ASN A 48 6.89 -11.15 -16.34
N ASP A 49 6.25 -12.32 -16.36
CA ASP A 49 6.58 -13.43 -15.46
C ASP A 49 8.03 -13.94 -15.69
N GLU A 50 8.55 -13.87 -16.92
CA GLU A 50 9.94 -14.22 -17.23
C GLU A 50 10.97 -13.16 -16.79
N LYS A 51 10.52 -11.99 -16.31
CA LYS A 51 11.35 -10.87 -15.86
C LYS A 51 12.37 -10.38 -16.90
N ASN A 52 12.00 -10.40 -18.18
CA ASN A 52 12.86 -10.00 -19.29
C ASN A 52 12.30 -8.83 -20.12
N MET A 53 11.09 -8.35 -19.83
CA MET A 53 10.52 -7.14 -20.44
C MET A 53 9.59 -6.39 -19.48
N ILE A 54 9.48 -5.07 -19.65
CA ILE A 54 8.49 -4.24 -18.97
C ILE A 54 7.15 -4.37 -19.71
N LEU A 55 6.11 -4.78 -18.98
CA LEU A 55 4.72 -4.85 -19.48
C LEU A 55 3.94 -3.58 -19.15
N VAL A 56 4.18 -2.99 -17.98
CA VAL A 56 3.45 -1.82 -17.52
C VAL A 56 4.41 -0.80 -16.94
N TYR A 57 4.31 0.44 -17.40
CA TYR A 57 5.02 1.59 -16.87
C TYR A 57 4.07 2.79 -16.85
N PRO A 58 4.21 3.71 -15.89
CA PRO A 58 3.29 4.83 -15.75
C PRO A 58 3.54 5.90 -16.82
N SER A 59 2.47 6.56 -17.25
CA SER A 59 2.56 7.90 -17.83
C SER A 59 2.96 8.91 -16.76
N LYS A 60 3.32 10.15 -17.17
CA LYS A 60 3.67 11.20 -16.21
C LYS A 60 2.49 11.56 -15.32
N GLU A 61 1.31 11.64 -15.92
CA GLU A 61 0.04 11.98 -15.28
C GLU A 61 -0.39 10.90 -14.28
N ASP A 62 0.00 9.64 -14.51
CA ASP A 62 -0.24 8.60 -13.53
C ASP A 62 0.49 8.87 -12.21
N LEU A 63 1.68 9.50 -12.24
CA LEU A 63 2.49 9.72 -11.02
C LEU A 63 2.00 10.88 -10.15
N LYS A 64 1.16 11.79 -10.68
CA LYS A 64 0.82 13.06 -10.01
C LYS A 64 -0.69 13.30 -10.01
N ARG A 65 -1.27 13.66 -8.86
CA ARG A 65 -2.65 14.14 -8.75
C ARG A 65 -2.66 15.57 -8.24
N GLY A 66 -3.03 16.51 -9.10
CA GLY A 66 -2.86 17.94 -8.83
C GLY A 66 -1.39 18.26 -8.62
N GLU A 67 -1.04 18.83 -7.46
CA GLU A 67 0.34 19.15 -7.11
C GLU A 67 1.11 18.02 -6.40
N ASN A 68 0.46 16.90 -6.08
CA ASN A 68 1.04 15.86 -5.23
C ASN A 68 1.39 14.59 -5.99
N PHE A 69 2.64 14.13 -5.84
CA PHE A 69 3.06 12.80 -6.28
C PHE A 69 2.33 11.71 -5.49
N GLN A 70 1.94 10.65 -6.20
CA GLN A 70 1.20 9.52 -5.66
C GLN A 70 2.16 8.45 -5.12
N TYR A 71 2.91 8.80 -4.08
CA TYR A 71 3.76 7.85 -3.36
C TYR A 71 2.93 6.73 -2.71
N PRO A 72 3.54 5.57 -2.42
CA PRO A 72 2.94 4.64 -1.48
C PRO A 72 2.78 5.30 -0.10
N ILE A 73 1.86 4.80 0.72
CA ILE A 73 1.69 5.32 2.09
C ILE A 73 2.61 4.54 3.02
N LYS A 74 3.45 5.24 3.78
CA LYS A 74 4.30 4.61 4.80
C LYS A 74 3.43 4.04 5.93
N LEU A 75 3.65 2.78 6.25
CA LEU A 75 3.09 2.10 7.39
C LEU A 75 4.21 1.80 8.41
N ASP A 76 3.84 1.29 9.57
CA ASP A 76 4.78 0.93 10.63
C ASP A 76 5.70 -0.24 10.20
N ASP A 77 6.83 -0.40 10.89
CA ASP A 77 7.82 -1.46 10.68
C ASP A 77 8.32 -1.60 9.22
N GLY A 78 8.35 -0.49 8.47
CA GLY A 78 8.85 -0.45 7.08
C GLY A 78 7.91 -1.05 6.04
N TRP A 79 6.65 -1.31 6.40
CA TRP A 79 5.61 -1.65 5.44
C TRP A 79 5.21 -0.44 4.61
N LEU A 80 4.77 -0.70 3.37
CA LEU A 80 4.21 0.27 2.46
C LEU A 80 2.81 -0.19 2.04
N LEU A 81 1.86 0.75 1.99
CA LEU A 81 0.55 0.54 1.38
C LEU A 81 0.58 1.01 -0.07
N ASP A 82 0.19 0.12 -0.98
CA ASP A 82 0.12 0.40 -2.40
C ASP A 82 -0.99 1.40 -2.73
N THR A 83 -0.66 2.35 -3.60
CA THR A 83 -1.58 3.36 -4.15
C THR A 83 -1.56 3.37 -5.69
N ARG A 84 -0.83 2.42 -6.30
CA ARG A 84 -0.49 2.38 -7.72
C ARG A 84 -1.07 1.18 -8.45
N GLY A 85 -1.44 0.13 -7.75
CA GLY A 85 -1.87 -1.15 -8.34
C GLY A 85 -0.70 -2.04 -8.73
N ILE A 86 0.33 -2.12 -7.88
CA ILE A 86 1.50 -2.98 -8.13
C ILE A 86 1.17 -4.46 -7.89
N ASN A 87 2.00 -5.35 -8.46
CA ASN A 87 1.89 -6.80 -8.23
C ASN A 87 3.28 -7.42 -7.92
N LYS A 88 3.33 -8.75 -7.76
CA LYS A 88 4.57 -9.49 -7.41
C LYS A 88 5.73 -9.31 -8.41
N ASN A 89 5.45 -8.85 -9.63
CA ASN A 89 6.44 -8.60 -10.68
C ASN A 89 6.91 -7.13 -10.72
N VAL A 90 6.54 -6.32 -9.72
CA VAL A 90 7.01 -4.94 -9.62
C VAL A 90 8.53 -4.87 -9.46
N VAL A 91 9.12 -3.95 -10.20
CA VAL A 91 10.50 -3.49 -10.06
C VAL A 91 10.54 -1.97 -10.03
N PHE A 92 11.65 -1.41 -9.57
CA PHE A 92 11.81 0.03 -9.43
C PHE A 92 12.92 0.55 -10.35
N LEU A 93 12.63 1.63 -11.05
CA LEU A 93 13.61 2.35 -11.86
C LEU A 93 14.55 3.17 -10.97
N LYS A 94 15.76 3.43 -11.46
CA LYS A 94 16.72 4.36 -10.83
C LYS A 94 16.15 5.77 -10.66
N LEU A 95 15.20 6.16 -11.50
CA LEU A 95 14.55 7.46 -11.50
C LEU A 95 13.55 7.59 -10.36
N THR A 96 13.57 8.74 -9.68
CA THR A 96 12.49 9.12 -8.79
C THR A 96 11.24 9.55 -9.57
N TYR A 97 10.11 9.68 -8.87
CA TYR A 97 8.88 10.21 -9.47
C TYR A 97 9.11 11.60 -10.06
N GLU A 98 9.82 12.49 -9.34
CA GLU A 98 10.15 13.83 -9.80
C GLU A 98 11.03 13.82 -11.05
N GLU A 99 12.06 12.97 -11.08
CA GLU A 99 12.99 12.87 -12.20
C GLU A 99 12.28 12.33 -13.44
N TYR A 100 11.50 11.25 -13.28
CA TYR A 100 10.73 10.65 -14.35
C TYR A 100 9.68 11.62 -14.92
N TYR A 101 8.99 12.36 -14.05
CA TYR A 101 7.98 13.35 -14.48
C TYR A 101 8.59 14.49 -15.31
N LYS A 102 9.84 14.87 -15.02
CA LYS A 102 10.57 15.95 -15.72
C LYS A 102 11.17 15.53 -17.05
N LEU A 103 11.21 14.24 -17.38
CA LEU A 103 11.71 13.78 -18.69
C LEU A 103 10.94 14.48 -19.81
N GLU A 104 11.60 14.87 -20.89
CA GLU A 104 10.89 15.48 -22.03
C GLU A 104 9.95 14.44 -22.66
N ALA A 105 10.47 13.25 -22.94
CA ALA A 105 9.72 12.08 -23.40
C ALA A 105 10.03 10.87 -22.52
N ILE A 106 9.04 9.98 -22.36
CA ILE A 106 9.23 8.70 -21.66
C ILE A 106 10.06 7.78 -22.57
N PRO A 107 11.19 7.22 -22.10
CA PRO A 107 12.02 6.29 -22.86
C PRO A 107 11.26 5.04 -23.30
N ALA A 108 11.79 4.36 -24.31
CA ALA A 108 11.23 3.08 -24.75
C ALA A 108 11.36 2.00 -23.65
N PRO A 109 10.52 0.96 -23.65
CA PRO A 109 10.50 -0.06 -22.59
C PRO A 109 11.83 -0.78 -22.36
N ASP A 110 12.63 -1.01 -23.41
CA ASP A 110 13.97 -1.58 -23.34
C ASP A 110 14.95 -0.63 -22.62
N GLN A 111 14.91 0.66 -22.92
CA GLN A 111 15.70 1.68 -22.24
C GLN A 111 15.31 1.80 -20.75
N LEU A 112 14.00 1.74 -20.44
CA LEU A 112 13.53 1.70 -19.06
C LEU A 112 13.99 0.42 -18.34
N PHE A 113 14.06 -0.70 -19.04
CA PHE A 113 14.53 -1.96 -18.47
C PHE A 113 15.99 -1.87 -18.00
N ASP A 114 16.85 -1.18 -18.75
CA ASP A 114 18.25 -0.92 -18.35
C ASP A 114 18.38 0.02 -17.12
N MET A 115 17.31 0.74 -16.79
CA MET A 115 17.23 1.62 -15.63
C MET A 115 16.73 0.91 -14.37
N ILE A 116 16.41 -0.39 -14.41
CA ILE A 116 15.95 -1.15 -13.23
C ILE A 116 17.09 -1.23 -12.19
N ILE A 117 16.77 -0.98 -10.91
CA ILE A 117 17.73 -1.06 -9.80
C ILE A 117 17.96 -2.52 -9.38
N ASP A 118 16.86 -3.26 -9.18
CA ASP A 118 16.83 -4.64 -8.69
C ASP A 118 15.66 -5.37 -9.35
N LYS A 119 15.89 -6.56 -9.92
CA LYS A 119 14.87 -7.40 -10.56
C LYS A 119 14.00 -8.18 -9.55
N ASN A 120 14.36 -8.17 -8.27
CA ASN A 120 13.65 -8.86 -7.19
C ASN A 120 13.56 -7.98 -5.93
N PRO A 121 12.96 -6.78 -5.98
CA PRO A 121 13.04 -5.82 -4.89
C PRO A 121 12.14 -6.15 -3.71
N LEU A 122 11.08 -6.94 -3.90
CA LEU A 122 10.13 -7.28 -2.86
C LEU A 122 10.75 -8.28 -1.86
N SER A 123 10.54 -8.02 -0.57
CA SER A 123 10.85 -8.95 0.52
C SER A 123 9.58 -9.55 1.12
N GLN A 124 8.45 -8.83 1.08
CA GLN A 124 7.13 -9.29 1.48
C GLN A 124 6.06 -8.60 0.63
N MET A 125 4.96 -9.29 0.33
CA MET A 125 3.78 -8.69 -0.30
C MET A 125 2.53 -9.45 0.16
N CYS A 126 1.51 -8.71 0.59
CA CYS A 126 0.29 -9.29 1.12
C CYS A 126 -0.95 -8.55 0.62
N ASP A 127 -1.99 -9.33 0.31
CA ASP A 127 -3.36 -8.84 0.10
C ASP A 127 -4.09 -8.84 1.44
N CYS A 128 -4.40 -7.66 1.96
CA CYS A 128 -5.12 -7.46 3.22
C CYS A 128 -6.64 -7.30 3.06
N GLY A 129 -7.18 -7.75 1.93
CA GLY A 129 -8.60 -7.85 1.68
C GLY A 129 -9.19 -6.58 1.04
N ASN A 130 -10.51 -6.59 0.90
CA ASN A 130 -11.24 -5.57 0.16
C ASN A 130 -11.18 -4.21 0.87
N LYS A 131 -10.84 -3.15 0.11
CA LYS A 131 -10.73 -1.77 0.58
C LYS A 131 -12.00 -1.27 1.28
N LYS A 132 -13.18 -1.72 0.87
CA LYS A 132 -14.46 -1.31 1.50
C LYS A 132 -14.66 -1.86 2.92
N ALA A 133 -13.88 -2.85 3.35
CA ALA A 133 -13.90 -3.34 4.72
C ALA A 133 -13.18 -2.40 5.70
N PHE A 134 -12.34 -1.49 5.18
CA PHE A 134 -11.59 -0.54 5.98
C PHE A 134 -12.41 0.74 6.22
N LYS A 135 -12.37 1.23 7.46
CA LYS A 135 -12.88 2.56 7.83
C LYS A 135 -11.75 3.59 7.90
N ASP A 136 -10.55 3.13 8.20
CA ASP A 136 -9.31 3.88 8.27
C ASP A 136 -8.19 2.88 7.98
N GLU A 137 -7.83 2.76 6.71
CA GLU A 137 -6.90 1.74 6.22
C GLU A 137 -5.55 1.82 6.92
N VAL A 138 -5.01 3.03 7.09
CA VAL A 138 -3.69 3.24 7.70
C VAL A 138 -3.70 2.78 9.15
N LYS A 139 -4.68 3.22 9.95
CA LYS A 139 -4.76 2.85 11.37
C LYS A 139 -5.00 1.35 11.56
N GLN A 140 -5.85 0.76 10.73
CA GLN A 140 -6.22 -0.66 10.83
C GLN A 140 -5.08 -1.58 10.37
N LEU A 141 -4.36 -1.22 9.30
CA LEU A 141 -3.17 -1.95 8.85
C LEU A 141 -2.03 -1.84 9.87
N ASN A 142 -1.77 -0.64 10.40
CA ASN A 142 -0.77 -0.43 11.46
C ASN A 142 -1.10 -1.20 12.75
N PHE A 143 -2.38 -1.37 13.06
CA PHE A 143 -2.79 -2.25 14.16
C PHE A 143 -2.41 -3.72 13.90
N LEU A 144 -2.60 -4.23 12.68
CA LEU A 144 -2.17 -5.59 12.31
C LEU A 144 -0.64 -5.74 12.35
N ILE A 145 0.08 -4.73 11.86
CA ILE A 145 1.56 -4.69 11.85
C ILE A 145 2.10 -4.76 13.27
N LYS A 146 1.68 -3.86 14.18
CA LYS A 146 2.13 -3.84 15.59
C LYS A 146 1.84 -5.12 16.37
N LYS A 147 0.85 -5.89 15.92
CA LYS A 147 0.50 -7.18 16.54
C LYS A 147 1.21 -8.37 15.89
N GLY A 148 2.02 -8.16 14.85
CA GLY A 148 2.65 -9.23 14.09
C GLY A 148 1.64 -10.10 13.34
N LYS A 149 0.47 -9.55 13.00
CA LYS A 149 -0.68 -10.31 12.45
C LYS A 149 -0.87 -10.20 10.94
N VAL A 150 -0.02 -9.45 10.23
CA VAL A 150 -0.15 -9.29 8.77
C VAL A 150 -0.14 -10.66 8.09
N ASN A 151 0.85 -11.50 8.35
CA ASN A 151 0.96 -12.84 7.76
C ASN A 151 -0.09 -13.84 8.28
N GLU A 152 -0.80 -13.53 9.37
CA GLU A 152 -1.90 -14.35 9.89
C GLU A 152 -3.25 -13.97 9.27
N LYS A 153 -3.43 -12.70 8.90
CA LYS A 153 -4.73 -12.12 8.52
C LYS A 153 -4.83 -11.70 7.06
N CYS A 154 -3.70 -11.42 6.42
CA CYS A 154 -3.60 -11.09 5.01
C CYS A 154 -3.06 -12.30 4.23
N LYS A 155 -3.36 -12.37 2.93
CA LYS A 155 -2.89 -13.44 2.05
C LYS A 155 -1.50 -13.09 1.53
N ASN A 156 -0.52 -13.98 1.70
CA ASN A 156 0.80 -13.82 1.09
C ASN A 156 0.71 -13.94 -0.44
N LEU A 157 1.41 -13.07 -1.16
CA LEU A 157 1.45 -13.00 -2.63
C LEU A 157 2.83 -13.34 -3.23
N LEU A 158 3.85 -13.59 -2.39
CA LEU A 158 5.18 -14.03 -2.80
C LEU A 158 5.38 -15.54 -2.58
#